data_AF-A0A947YS06-F1
#
_entry.id   AF-A0A947YS06-F1
#
_cell.length_a   1.000
_cell.length_b   1.000
_cell.length_c   1.000
_cell.angle_alpha   90.00
_cell.angle_beta   90.00
_cell.angle_gamma   90.00
#
_symmetry.space_group_name_H-M   'P 1'
#
loop_
_entity.id
_entity.type
_entity.pdbx_description
1 polymer ?
#
loop_
_entity_poly.entity_id
_entity_poly.type
_entity_poly.pdbx_seq_one_letter_code
_entity_poly.pdbx_strand_id
1 'polypeptide(L)'
;MKNLADRHFDRFCGDDSAYISPIMVDEDLHHLEDIAKKCEDFADKRIAHRDKRNPKNLPKFSEVDACIEALDKLYVKYHLIFHASSMDTLRPTYQYDWQEIFDEPWRLPEHDYESNESLGQ
;
A
#
# COMPACT_ATOMS: atom_id res chain seq x y z
N MET A 1 4.28 -7.75 -40.66
CA MET A 1 3.85 -8.21 -39.32
C MET A 1 4.26 -7.13 -38.34
N LYS A 2 3.32 -6.42 -37.70
CA LYS A 2 3.66 -5.52 -36.57
C LYS A 2 4.19 -6.39 -35.43
N ASN A 3 5.35 -6.05 -34.86
CA ASN A 3 5.95 -6.85 -33.80
C ASN A 3 5.08 -6.75 -32.54
N LEU A 4 4.96 -7.84 -31.78
CA LEU A 4 4.19 -7.87 -30.53
C LEU A 4 4.65 -6.80 -29.53
N ALA A 5 5.95 -6.47 -29.55
CA ALA A 5 6.56 -5.41 -28.76
C ALA A 5 5.93 -4.03 -29.01
N ASP A 6 5.56 -3.73 -30.26
CA ASP A 6 4.98 -2.45 -30.63
C ASP A 6 3.59 -2.29 -30.01
N ARG A 7 2.82 -3.38 -29.83
CA ARG A 7 1.41 -3.29 -29.37
C ARG A 7 1.23 -2.79 -27.94
N HIS A 8 2.13 -3.15 -27.01
CA HIS A 8 2.03 -2.70 -25.63
C HIS A 8 2.44 -1.24 -25.49
N PHE A 9 3.48 -0.83 -26.21
CA PHE A 9 3.96 0.55 -26.21
C PHE A 9 3.01 1.49 -26.98
N ASP A 10 2.50 1.06 -28.14
CA ASP A 10 1.53 1.79 -28.98
C ASP A 10 0.29 2.22 -28.18
N ARG A 11 -0.12 1.44 -27.16
CA ARG A 11 -1.26 1.79 -26.28
C ARG A 11 -1.02 3.06 -25.47
N PHE A 12 0.23 3.40 -25.18
CA PHE A 12 0.60 4.52 -24.31
C PHE A 12 1.16 5.72 -25.09
N CYS A 13 1.38 5.55 -26.40
CA CYS A 13 1.84 6.61 -27.28
C CYS A 13 0.71 7.55 -27.68
N GLY A 14 1.03 8.81 -27.93
CA GLY A 14 0.17 9.66 -28.76
C GLY A 14 0.17 9.17 -30.20
N ASP A 15 -0.84 9.54 -30.99
CA ASP A 15 -0.98 9.12 -32.39
C ASP A 15 0.34 9.32 -33.18
N ASP A 16 0.89 8.21 -33.70
CA ASP A 16 2.17 8.12 -34.44
C ASP A 16 3.40 8.73 -33.73
N SER A 17 3.40 8.79 -32.39
CA SER A 17 4.51 9.28 -31.58
C SER A 17 5.52 8.19 -31.23
N ALA A 18 6.82 8.55 -31.23
CA ALA A 18 7.89 7.71 -30.69
C ALA A 18 7.98 7.73 -29.15
N TYR A 19 7.12 8.51 -28.50
CA TYR A 19 7.12 8.80 -27.07
C TYR A 19 5.73 8.58 -26.46
N ILE A 20 5.72 8.17 -25.19
CA ILE A 20 4.48 8.08 -24.39
C ILE A 20 3.80 9.45 -24.25
N SER A 21 2.48 9.44 -24.11
CA SER A 21 1.69 10.67 -23.97
C SER A 21 2.05 11.43 -22.68
N PRO A 22 2.54 12.68 -22.75
CA PRO A 22 2.79 13.49 -21.55
C PRO A 22 1.51 13.79 -20.77
N ILE A 23 0.39 13.97 -21.47
CA ILE A 23 -0.92 14.21 -20.86
C ILE A 23 -1.32 13.04 -19.97
N MET A 24 -1.10 11.81 -20.43
CA MET A 24 -1.36 10.61 -19.64
C MET A 24 -0.52 10.58 -18.35
N VAL A 25 0.77 10.96 -18.46
CA VAL A 25 1.68 11.00 -17.31
C VAL A 25 1.22 12.04 -16.30
N ASP A 26 0.85 13.23 -16.76
CA ASP A 26 0.34 14.29 -15.90
C ASP A 26 -0.98 13.86 -15.22
N GLU A 27 -1.90 13.24 -15.95
CA GLU A 27 -3.16 12.73 -15.39
C GLU A 27 -2.92 11.67 -14.31
N ASP A 28 -2.00 10.73 -14.56
CA ASP A 28 -1.62 9.71 -13.58
C ASP A 28 -1.03 10.33 -12.30
N LEU A 29 -0.15 11.33 -12.44
CA LEU A 29 0.49 12.04 -11.33
C LEU A 29 -0.56 12.77 -10.48
N HIS A 30 -1.41 13.59 -11.11
CA HIS A 30 -2.47 14.31 -10.41
C HIS A 30 -3.42 13.34 -9.69
N HIS A 31 -3.78 12.23 -10.35
CA HIS A 31 -4.64 11.23 -9.74
C HIS A 31 -4.00 10.61 -8.48
N LEU A 32 -2.71 10.27 -8.54
CA LEU A 32 -1.99 9.73 -7.39
C LEU A 32 -1.90 10.74 -6.26
N GLU A 33 -1.52 11.99 -6.57
CA GLU A 33 -1.43 13.07 -5.58
C GLU A 33 -2.77 13.29 -4.87
N ASP A 34 -3.86 13.37 -5.62
CA ASP A 34 -5.19 13.59 -5.07
C ASP A 34 -5.65 12.46 -4.13
N ILE A 35 -5.42 11.21 -4.53
CA ILE A 35 -5.77 10.04 -3.72
C ILE A 35 -4.88 9.95 -2.47
N ALA A 36 -3.57 10.15 -2.62
CA ALA A 36 -2.59 9.98 -1.56
C ALA A 36 -2.63 11.11 -0.52
N LYS A 37 -3.09 12.30 -0.91
CA LYS A 37 -3.01 13.52 -0.09
C LYS A 37 -3.45 13.34 1.35
N LYS A 38 -4.59 12.70 1.59
CA LYS A 38 -5.10 12.50 2.96
C LYS A 38 -4.22 11.58 3.79
N CYS A 39 -3.70 10.53 3.16
CA CYS A 39 -2.82 9.56 3.81
C CYS A 39 -1.46 10.20 4.11
N GLU A 40 -0.91 10.96 3.17
CA GLU A 40 0.33 11.73 3.33
C GLU A 40 0.19 12.78 4.44
N ASP A 41 -0.87 13.61 4.39
CA ASP A 41 -1.16 14.62 5.41
C ASP A 41 -1.24 14.04 6.82
N PHE A 42 -1.78 12.83 6.94
CA PHE A 42 -1.86 12.11 8.21
C PHE A 42 -0.50 11.55 8.62
N ALA A 43 0.22 10.91 7.70
CA ALA A 43 1.54 10.35 7.95
C ALA A 43 2.54 11.41 8.41
N ASP A 44 2.62 12.54 7.71
CA ASP A 44 3.52 13.66 8.03
C ASP A 44 3.27 14.18 9.43
N LYS A 45 2.01 14.52 9.73
CA LYS A 45 1.64 15.15 11.00
C LYS A 45 1.73 14.17 12.16
N ARG A 46 1.28 12.92 11.97
CA ARG A 46 1.04 12.01 13.11
C ARG A 46 2.09 10.93 13.29
N ILE A 47 2.66 10.43 12.19
CA ILE A 47 3.64 9.33 12.21
C ILE A 47 5.06 9.93 12.26
N ALA A 48 5.41 10.81 11.33
CA ALA A 48 6.76 11.35 11.22
C ALA A 48 7.06 12.43 12.27
N HIS A 49 6.19 13.44 12.41
CA HIS A 49 6.49 14.61 13.25
C HIS A 49 5.83 14.62 14.63
N ARG A 50 4.96 13.65 14.95
CA ARG A 50 4.11 13.64 16.18
C ARG A 50 3.65 15.05 16.56
N ASP A 51 3.05 15.75 15.60
CA ASP A 51 2.51 17.09 15.80
C ASP A 51 1.60 17.08 17.04
N LYS A 52 1.75 18.10 17.89
CA LYS A 52 0.96 18.27 19.11
C LYS A 52 -0.52 18.52 18.80
N ARG A 53 -0.82 18.98 17.58
CA ARG A 53 -2.19 19.17 17.11
C ARG A 53 -2.74 17.84 16.63
N ASN A 54 -3.88 17.43 17.18
CA ASN A 54 -4.56 16.23 16.69
C ASN A 54 -4.94 16.43 15.21
N PRO A 55 -4.67 15.44 14.34
CA PRO A 55 -5.14 15.48 12.97
C PRO A 55 -6.66 15.57 12.97
N LYS A 56 -7.21 16.58 12.29
CA LYS A 56 -8.66 16.85 12.27
C LYS A 56 -9.43 15.78 11.51
N ASN A 57 -8.80 15.21 10.48
CA ASN A 57 -9.37 14.21 9.60
C ASN A 57 -8.42 13.01 9.54
N LEU A 58 -8.89 11.87 10.06
CA LEU A 58 -8.20 10.59 9.95
C LEU A 58 -8.59 9.94 8.62
N PRO A 59 -7.63 9.41 7.83
CA PRO A 59 -7.97 8.63 6.66
C PRO A 59 -8.70 7.36 7.09
N LYS A 60 -9.74 6.98 6.34
CA LYS A 60 -10.41 5.69 6.50
C LYS A 60 -9.52 4.58 5.96
N PHE A 61 -9.67 3.36 6.47
CA PHE A 61 -8.99 2.19 5.90
C PHE A 61 -9.23 2.06 4.40
N SER A 62 -10.47 2.29 3.94
CA SER A 62 -10.80 2.30 2.51
C SER A 62 -10.03 3.34 1.69
N GLU A 63 -9.67 4.49 2.28
CA GLU A 63 -8.88 5.52 1.61
C GLU A 63 -7.40 5.10 1.52
N VAL A 64 -6.88 4.45 2.57
CA VAL A 64 -5.54 3.85 2.56
C VAL A 64 -5.46 2.72 1.51
N ASP A 65 -6.43 1.82 1.50
CA ASP A 65 -6.50 0.73 0.52
C ASP A 65 -6.57 1.28 -0.91
N ALA A 66 -7.38 2.31 -1.15
CA ALA A 66 -7.44 2.98 -2.45
C ALA A 66 -6.09 3.58 -2.89
N CYS A 67 -5.31 4.15 -1.96
CA CYS A 67 -3.96 4.62 -2.25
C CYS A 67 -3.03 3.47 -2.66
N ILE A 68 -3.08 2.35 -1.92
CA ILE A 68 -2.26 1.17 -2.21
C ILE A 68 -2.62 0.59 -3.58
N GLU A 69 -3.90 0.48 -3.91
CA GLU A 69 -4.38 0.05 -5.22
C GLU A 69 -3.95 0.99 -6.35
N ALA A 70 -4.00 2.30 -6.13
CA ALA A 70 -3.56 3.29 -7.11
C ALA A 70 -2.05 3.17 -7.39
N LEU A 71 -1.24 3.06 -6.34
CA LEU A 71 0.21 2.84 -6.44
C LEU A 71 0.56 1.54 -7.17
N ASP A 72 -0.14 0.45 -6.85
CA ASP A 72 0.06 -0.85 -7.48
C ASP A 72 -0.14 -0.78 -9.00
N LYS A 73 -1.30 -0.24 -9.43
CA LYS A 73 -1.64 -0.09 -10.84
C LYS A 73 -0.68 0.84 -11.58
N LEU A 74 -0.30 1.94 -10.93
CA LEU A 74 0.64 2.90 -11.49
C LEU A 74 2.00 2.25 -11.74
N TYR A 75 2.53 1.56 -10.72
CA TYR A 75 3.81 0.90 -10.83
C TYR A 75 3.80 -0.18 -11.92
N VAL A 76 2.78 -1.05 -11.93
CA VAL A 76 2.62 -2.08 -12.97
C VAL A 76 2.61 -1.48 -14.38
N LYS A 77 1.88 -0.38 -14.58
CA LYS A 77 1.81 0.35 -15.86
C LYS A 77 3.19 0.85 -16.30
N TYR A 78 3.90 1.57 -15.43
CA TYR A 78 5.20 2.16 -15.80
C TYR A 78 6.33 1.13 -15.84
N HIS A 79 6.24 0.05 -15.06
CA HIS A 79 7.17 -1.07 -15.16
C HIS A 79 7.11 -1.72 -16.55
N LEU A 80 5.89 -1.94 -17.07
CA LEU A 80 5.70 -2.44 -18.43
C LEU A 80 6.31 -1.49 -19.48
N ILE A 81 6.07 -0.18 -19.34
CA ILE A 81 6.56 0.83 -20.30
C ILE A 81 8.10 0.90 -20.29
N PHE A 82 8.72 0.97 -19.12
CA PHE A 82 10.17 1.19 -19.01
C PHE A 82 11.01 -0.06 -19.22
N HIS A 83 10.49 -1.24 -18.85
CA HIS A 83 11.27 -2.47 -18.86
C HIS A 83 10.78 -3.50 -19.88
N ALA A 84 9.68 -3.23 -20.59
CA ALA A 84 9.03 -4.20 -21.48
C ALA A 84 8.78 -5.56 -20.79
N SER A 85 8.52 -5.51 -19.48
CA SER A 85 8.37 -6.67 -18.60
C SER A 85 7.00 -6.62 -17.94
N SER A 86 6.33 -7.76 -17.90
CA SER A 86 5.03 -7.89 -17.23
C SER A 86 5.22 -8.12 -15.74
N MET A 87 4.44 -7.39 -14.95
CA MET A 87 4.25 -7.62 -13.52
C MET A 87 2.76 -7.53 -13.26
N ASP A 88 2.20 -8.50 -12.55
CA ASP A 88 0.75 -8.52 -12.28
C ASP A 88 0.38 -7.57 -11.14
N THR A 89 1.23 -7.48 -10.12
CA THR A 89 1.07 -6.64 -8.95
C THR A 89 2.41 -6.42 -8.25
N LEU A 90 2.54 -5.28 -7.57
CA LEU A 90 3.57 -4.93 -6.59
C LEU A 90 3.29 -5.56 -5.21
N ARG A 91 2.11 -6.15 -5.02
CA ARG A 91 1.73 -6.76 -3.74
C ARG A 91 2.60 -7.97 -3.43
N PRO A 92 3.02 -8.12 -2.17
CA PRO A 92 3.72 -9.33 -1.77
C PRO A 92 2.82 -10.54 -1.87
N THR A 93 3.34 -11.64 -2.39
CA THR A 93 2.70 -12.95 -2.27
C THR A 93 2.94 -13.48 -0.86
N TYR A 94 1.87 -13.77 -0.11
CA TYR A 94 1.99 -14.47 1.17
C TYR A 94 2.59 -15.86 0.95
N GLN A 95 3.71 -16.16 1.60
CA GLN A 95 4.42 -17.44 1.45
C GLN A 95 3.87 -18.54 2.38
N TYR A 96 3.12 -18.14 3.39
CA TYR A 96 2.51 -18.99 4.40
C TYR A 96 1.27 -18.27 4.94
N ASP A 97 0.46 -18.96 5.75
CA ASP A 97 -0.68 -18.34 6.42
C ASP A 97 -0.17 -17.39 7.51
N TRP A 98 -0.09 -16.11 7.18
CA TRP A 98 0.38 -15.11 8.12
C TRP A 98 -0.61 -14.86 9.27
N GLN A 99 -1.86 -15.36 9.17
CA GLN A 99 -2.87 -15.22 10.21
C GLN A 99 -2.81 -16.33 11.27
N GLU A 100 -2.08 -17.43 11.01
CA GLU A 100 -1.93 -18.57 11.94
C GLU A 100 -1.48 -18.13 13.35
N ILE A 101 -0.70 -17.05 13.45
CA ILE A 101 -0.26 -16.46 14.72
C ILE A 101 -1.42 -16.00 15.63
N PHE A 102 -2.59 -15.73 15.05
CA PHE A 102 -3.79 -15.30 15.78
C PHE A 102 -4.71 -16.46 16.18
N ASP A 103 -4.45 -17.68 15.69
CA ASP A 103 -5.23 -18.87 16.03
C ASP A 103 -4.84 -19.44 17.40
N GLU A 104 -3.61 -19.16 17.86
CA GLU A 104 -3.11 -19.60 19.16
C GLU A 104 -3.25 -18.49 20.23
N PRO A 105 -3.93 -18.75 21.36
CA PRO A 105 -4.04 -17.77 22.43
C PRO A 105 -2.67 -17.50 23.06
N TRP A 106 -2.16 -16.28 22.84
CA TRP A 106 -0.80 -15.89 23.24
C TRP A 106 -0.49 -15.91 24.75
N ARG A 107 -1.48 -16.03 25.64
CA ARG A 107 -1.30 -16.30 27.09
C ARG A 107 -2.54 -16.98 27.69
N LEU A 108 -2.36 -18.10 28.38
CA LEU A 108 -3.27 -18.54 29.44
C LEU A 108 -2.95 -17.72 30.70
N PRO A 109 -3.93 -17.36 31.55
CA PRO A 109 -3.63 -16.75 32.84
C PRO A 109 -2.77 -17.72 33.66
N GLU A 110 -1.58 -17.29 34.09
CA GLU A 110 -0.87 -17.97 35.18
C GLU A 110 -1.78 -17.88 36.40
N HIS A 111 -2.36 -19.02 36.78
CA HIS A 111 -3.21 -19.11 37.95
C HIS A 111 -2.39 -19.55 39.17
N ASP A 112 -1.29 -18.87 39.46
CA ASP A 112 -0.51 -19.07 40.69
C ASP A 112 -0.75 -17.92 41.65
N TYR A 113 -1.96 -17.90 42.23
CA TYR A 113 -2.17 -17.33 43.56
C TYR A 113 -2.30 -18.49 44.54
N GLU A 114 -1.19 -19.14 44.89
CA GLU A 114 -1.12 -19.78 46.20
C GLU A 114 -1.07 -18.67 47.25
N SER A 115 -2.18 -18.58 47.99
CA SER A 115 -2.45 -17.69 49.10
C SER A 115 -1.35 -17.72 50.16
N ASN A 116 -0.73 -16.57 50.41
CA ASN A 116 -0.13 -16.28 51.71
C ASN A 116 -1.25 -16.16 52.75
N GLU A 117 -1.30 -17.06 53.73
CA GLU A 117 -1.42 -16.76 55.18
C GLU A 117 -1.78 -18.03 55.97
N SER A 118 -0.76 -18.66 56.56
CA SER A 118 -0.91 -19.41 57.81
C SER A 118 -0.13 -18.63 58.88
N LEU A 119 -0.81 -17.67 59.50
CA LEU A 119 -0.47 -17.21 60.84
C LEU A 119 -1.16 -18.16 61.82
N GLY A 120 -0.37 -18.93 62.55
CA GLY A 120 -0.86 -19.80 63.64
C GLY A 120 0.32 -20.39 64.39
N GLN A 121 0.78 -19.65 65.39
CA GLN A 121 1.64 -20.14 66.48
C GLN A 121 0.96 -21.29 67.24
#